data_AF-A0A923C9F1-F1
#
_entry.id   AF-A0A923C9F1-F1
#
_cell.length_a   1.000
_cell.length_b   1.000
_cell.length_c   1.000
_cell.angle_alpha   90.00
_cell.angle_beta   90.00
_cell.angle_gamma   90.00
#
_symmetry.space_group_name_H-M   'P 1'
#
loop_
_entity.id
_entity.type
_entity.pdbx_description
1 polymer ?
#
loop_
_entity_poly.entity_id
_entity_poly.type
_entity_poly.pdbx_seq_one_letter_code
_entity_poly.pdbx_strand_id
1 'polypeptide(L)'
;GMPVRILGREKTLYSVYRKMDSKHLSFSQVTDIYGFRIVVPELTDCYTGMGILHQLYKPLPGKFRDYVAIPKVNGYQSLHTTLIGPFGTNIEFQLRTHAMDVVAESGVAAHWLYKASEPNSDMSQRLGTQWLQSLLDIQQETHDASEFWDHIKIDLFPDAVYVFTPKSKIMALPRGATVMDFAYAIHSDVGNRTVAARINGEQLPLRTELNNGDVVEIVTAASAEPNPAWLSFVKTGRARSKIRHYLKTMAQEKAHVLGERMLNQALRSEGIAALPAEDDVHRATWDKLLRFTGNKNRIELLSDIGMGKRIAGMVGKKLAVLLSETGLKPDALLISTERYASGADESVSQGMVTLDGSEGLSVQYAPCCKPIPGDRIVGYLGRGEGLIVHAEDCPTGRRLLARDSERFLEVEWADEPLRSFDTTLLVTVTNGKGVLARVASAIGAAEADITHVDMGNEPAQAATDIRFLVSVRDRVHLADVLRSLKRTPSVLKAQRLKPSKP
;
A
#
# COMPACT_ATOMS: atom_id res chain seq x y z
N GLY A 1 63.81 10.24 13.84
CA GLY A 1 63.00 11.47 13.83
C GLY A 1 61.79 11.24 12.97
N MET A 2 60.61 11.72 13.38
CA MET A 2 59.37 11.58 12.63
C MET A 2 59.37 12.56 11.45
N PRO A 3 59.10 12.12 10.20
CA PRO A 3 58.98 13.03 9.06
C PRO A 3 57.65 13.78 9.16
N VAL A 4 57.71 15.11 9.21
CA VAL A 4 56.54 15.96 9.46
C VAL A 4 56.50 17.11 8.45
N ARG A 5 55.32 17.37 7.88
CA ARG A 5 55.06 18.58 7.10
C ARG A 5 54.19 19.53 7.91
N ILE A 6 54.76 20.67 8.31
CA ILE A 6 54.05 21.72 9.07
C ILE A 6 53.68 22.85 8.12
N LEU A 7 52.40 23.21 8.10
CA LEU A 7 51.84 24.26 7.26
C LEU A 7 51.10 25.26 8.14
N GLY A 8 51.39 26.55 7.96
CA GLY A 8 50.58 27.62 8.55
C GLY A 8 49.19 27.65 7.91
N ARG A 9 48.16 27.82 8.73
CA ARG A 9 46.77 27.95 8.28
C ARG A 9 46.18 29.22 8.86
N GLU A 10 45.80 30.13 7.98
CA GLU A 10 44.97 31.28 8.32
C GLU A 10 43.50 30.93 8.11
N LYS A 11 42.63 31.39 9.01
CA LYS A 11 41.19 31.23 8.82
C LYS A 11 40.68 32.19 7.75
N THR A 12 39.77 31.70 6.91
CA THR A 12 39.11 32.54 5.92
C THR A 12 38.23 33.58 6.61
N LEU A 13 38.14 34.79 6.04
CA LEU A 13 37.35 35.90 6.58
C LEU A 13 35.89 35.52 6.86
N TYR A 14 35.28 34.73 5.96
CA TYR A 14 33.92 34.22 6.15
C TYR A 14 33.79 33.31 7.39
N SER A 15 34.77 32.46 7.66
CA SER A 15 34.78 31.58 8.84
C SER A 15 34.94 32.39 10.15
N VAL A 16 35.73 33.46 10.11
CA VAL A 16 35.88 34.39 11.24
C VAL A 16 34.56 35.10 11.51
N TYR A 17 33.93 35.67 10.47
CA TYR A 17 32.63 36.34 10.56
C TYR A 17 31.54 35.42 11.13
N ARG A 18 31.36 34.21 10.57
CA ARG A 18 30.35 33.25 11.03
C ARG A 18 30.55 32.85 12.50
N LYS A 19 31.80 32.82 12.97
CA LYS A 19 32.11 32.48 14.36
C LYS A 19 31.81 33.64 15.31
N MET A 20 32.05 34.88 14.89
CA MET A 20 31.64 36.07 15.65
C MET A 20 30.11 36.12 15.79
N ASP A 21 29.39 35.87 14.70
CA ASP A 21 27.93 35.86 14.65
C ASP A 21 27.32 34.74 15.51
N SER A 22 27.70 33.48 15.27
CA SER A 22 27.14 32.31 15.97
C SER A 22 27.45 32.23 17.46
N LYS A 23 28.49 32.92 17.95
CA LYS A 23 28.89 32.91 19.36
C LYS A 23 28.74 34.26 20.05
N HIS A 24 28.24 35.27 19.34
CA HIS A 24 28.14 36.66 19.79
C HIS A 24 29.45 37.18 20.42
N LEU A 25 30.59 36.89 19.77
CA LEU A 25 31.92 37.29 20.25
C LEU A 25 32.42 38.53 19.48
N SER A 26 33.09 39.45 20.18
CA SER A 26 33.82 40.54 19.52
C SER A 26 35.05 40.01 18.79
N PHE A 27 35.55 40.74 17.78
CA PHE A 27 36.72 40.31 17.00
C PHE A 27 37.95 40.06 17.89
N SER A 28 38.15 40.88 18.92
CA SER A 28 39.24 40.73 19.90
C SER A 28 39.16 39.45 20.73
N GLN A 29 38.00 38.81 20.82
CA GLN A 29 37.77 37.55 21.54
C GLN A 29 37.91 36.31 20.65
N VAL A 30 38.13 36.47 19.34
CA VAL A 30 38.38 35.35 18.42
C VAL A 30 39.85 34.94 18.55
N THR A 31 40.13 34.05 19.51
CA THR A 31 41.51 33.67 19.82
C THR A 31 42.09 32.60 18.91
N ASP A 32 41.34 32.06 17.96
CA ASP A 32 41.73 30.92 17.10
C ASP A 32 41.90 31.31 15.63
N ILE A 33 42.42 32.51 15.39
CA ILE A 33 42.74 33.03 14.06
C ILE A 33 43.92 32.27 13.45
N TYR A 34 44.90 31.92 14.29
CA TYR A 34 46.10 31.21 13.90
C TYR A 34 45.95 29.71 14.14
N GLY A 35 46.24 28.92 13.12
CA GLY A 35 46.33 27.49 13.23
C GLY A 35 47.52 26.91 12.50
N PHE A 36 48.01 25.77 12.98
CA PHE A 36 49.00 24.98 12.28
C PHE A 36 48.41 23.63 11.90
N ARG A 37 48.67 23.25 10.66
CA ARG A 37 48.35 21.94 10.13
C ARG A 37 49.64 21.13 10.11
N ILE A 38 49.57 19.94 10.70
CA ILE A 38 50.67 18.99 10.76
C ILE A 38 50.23 17.74 10.01
N VAL A 39 50.95 17.43 8.94
CA VAL A 39 50.72 16.22 8.13
C VAL A 39 51.84 15.23 8.41
N VAL A 40 51.44 14.03 8.81
CA VAL A 40 52.32 12.90 9.19
C VAL A 40 52.02 11.68 8.30
N PRO A 41 52.92 10.69 8.21
CA PRO A 41 52.69 9.54 7.33
C PRO A 41 51.64 8.58 7.90
N GLU A 42 51.74 8.20 9.18
CA GLU A 42 50.87 7.18 9.77
C GLU A 42 49.87 7.72 10.81
N LEU A 43 48.85 6.91 11.11
CA LEU A 43 47.84 7.24 12.11
C LEU A 43 48.41 7.27 13.53
N THR A 44 49.31 6.34 13.84
CA THR A 44 50.07 6.25 15.10
C THR A 44 50.88 7.52 15.34
N ASP A 45 51.45 8.09 14.29
CA ASP A 45 52.19 9.34 14.33
C ASP A 45 51.31 10.55 14.65
N CYS A 46 50.02 10.54 14.28
CA CYS A 46 49.08 11.60 14.66
C CYS A 46 48.94 11.70 16.18
N TYR A 47 48.78 10.56 16.86
CA TYR A 47 48.64 10.52 18.32
C TYR A 47 49.97 10.77 19.03
N THR A 48 51.06 10.24 18.49
CA THR A 48 52.42 10.49 19.01
C THR A 48 52.76 11.98 18.92
N GLY A 49 52.51 12.60 17.76
CA GLY A 49 52.70 14.04 17.56
C GLY A 49 51.81 14.90 18.47
N MET A 50 50.58 14.46 18.73
CA MET A 50 49.68 15.13 19.68
C MET A 50 50.25 15.09 21.10
N GLY A 51 50.75 13.93 21.53
CA GLY A 51 51.40 13.77 22.83
C GLY A 51 52.61 14.68 23.00
N ILE A 52 53.47 14.77 21.98
CA ILE A 52 54.63 15.68 21.98
C ILE A 52 54.18 17.14 22.10
N LEU A 53 53.15 17.55 21.36
CA LEU A 53 52.62 18.91 21.45
C LEU A 53 52.07 19.27 22.82
N HIS A 54 51.37 18.33 23.48
CA HIS A 54 50.82 18.52 24.84
C HIS A 54 51.91 18.56 25.92
N GLN A 55 53.08 17.95 25.67
CA GLN A 55 54.25 18.07 26.54
C GLN A 55 54.94 19.43 26.39
N LEU A 56 54.99 19.98 25.18
CA LEU A 56 55.63 21.26 24.88
C LEU A 56 54.77 22.46 25.28
N TYR A 57 53.46 22.38 25.08
CA TYR A 57 52.52 23.48 25.32
C TYR A 57 51.28 22.98 26.05
N LYS A 58 50.80 23.79 26.99
CA LYS A 58 49.62 23.43 27.81
C LYS A 58 48.36 23.39 26.94
N PRO A 59 47.62 22.26 26.91
CA PRO A 59 46.35 22.18 26.21
C PRO A 59 45.24 22.90 26.96
N LEU A 60 44.34 23.54 26.20
CA LEU A 60 43.16 24.20 26.76
C LEU A 60 42.06 23.15 27.03
N PRO A 61 41.54 23.03 28.28
CA PRO A 61 40.52 22.05 28.60
C PRO A 61 39.26 22.16 27.72
N GLY A 62 38.72 21.02 27.31
CA GLY A 62 37.51 20.94 26.47
C GLY A 62 37.68 21.39 25.01
N LYS A 63 38.91 21.65 24.56
CA LYS A 63 39.23 22.02 23.16
C LYS A 63 39.97 20.93 22.37
N PHE A 64 40.05 19.74 22.92
CA PHE A 64 40.51 18.56 22.20
C PHE A 64 39.32 17.88 21.50
N ARG A 65 39.49 17.54 20.22
CA ARG A 65 38.49 16.79 19.45
C ARG A 65 39.16 15.76 18.56
N ASP A 66 38.71 14.52 18.71
CA ASP A 66 39.19 13.40 17.93
C ASP A 66 38.21 13.10 16.78
N TYR A 67 38.44 13.76 15.63
CA TYR A 67 37.68 13.45 14.41
C TYR A 67 38.26 12.27 13.63
N VAL A 68 39.32 11.62 14.13
CA VAL A 68 39.83 10.37 13.56
C VAL A 68 38.94 9.22 14.04
N ALA A 69 38.67 9.15 15.34
CA ALA A 69 37.78 8.16 15.94
C ALA A 69 36.30 8.42 15.60
N ILE A 70 35.89 9.69 15.57
CA ILE A 70 34.50 10.10 15.28
C ILE A 70 34.52 11.07 14.08
N PRO A 71 34.54 10.57 12.83
CA PRO A 71 34.60 11.41 11.63
C PRO A 71 33.36 12.31 11.50
N LYS A 72 33.53 13.46 10.83
CA LYS A 72 32.39 14.32 10.48
C LYS A 72 31.60 13.74 9.30
N VAL A 73 30.35 14.18 9.15
CA VAL A 73 29.41 13.75 8.10
C VAL A 73 29.99 13.85 6.68
N ASN A 74 30.84 14.85 6.42
CA ASN A 74 31.51 15.05 5.13
C ASN A 74 32.77 14.18 4.93
N GLY A 75 33.01 13.19 5.79
CA GLY A 75 34.19 12.33 5.76
C GLY A 75 35.46 12.98 6.31
N TYR A 76 35.37 14.16 6.91
CA TYR A 76 36.53 14.88 7.45
C TYR A 76 37.10 14.17 8.69
N GLN A 77 38.41 13.89 8.65
CA GLN A 77 39.19 13.25 9.71
C GLN A 77 40.43 14.08 10.05
N SER A 78 40.61 14.40 11.34
CA SER A 78 41.80 15.06 11.90
C SER A 78 41.71 15.13 13.43
N LEU A 79 42.85 15.11 14.12
CA LEU A 79 42.91 15.44 15.55
C LEU A 79 43.06 16.93 15.74
N HIS A 80 42.18 17.54 16.52
CA HIS A 80 42.18 18.98 16.79
C HIS A 80 42.51 19.23 18.26
N THR A 81 43.44 20.15 18.52
CA THR A 81 43.71 20.65 19.87
C THR A 81 43.97 22.14 19.84
N THR A 82 43.60 22.85 20.91
CA THR A 82 44.01 24.25 21.10
C THR A 82 45.04 24.31 22.22
N LEU A 83 46.20 24.87 21.95
CA LEU A 83 47.30 25.00 22.91
C LEU A 83 47.59 26.47 23.18
N ILE A 84 48.12 26.77 24.36
CA ILE A 84 48.57 28.10 24.73
C ILE A 84 50.02 28.26 24.26
N GLY A 85 50.23 29.14 23.28
CA GLY A 85 51.54 29.46 22.72
C GLY A 85 52.43 30.25 23.68
N PRO A 86 53.72 30.44 23.33
CA PRO A 86 54.73 31.05 24.21
C PRO A 86 54.42 32.52 24.57
N PHE A 87 53.64 33.22 23.74
CA PHE A 87 53.22 34.61 23.97
C PHE A 87 51.79 34.72 24.56
N GLY A 88 51.25 33.63 25.11
CA GLY A 88 49.91 33.59 25.69
C GLY A 88 48.77 33.58 24.67
N THR A 89 49.08 33.47 23.37
CA THR A 89 48.10 33.36 22.29
C THR A 89 47.61 31.93 22.15
N ASN A 90 46.31 31.75 21.91
CA ASN A 90 45.75 30.42 21.65
C ASN A 90 46.04 30.02 20.20
N ILE A 91 46.58 28.82 19.99
CA ILE A 91 46.94 28.31 18.67
C ILE A 91 46.23 26.97 18.45
N GLU A 92 45.52 26.87 17.33
CA GLU A 92 44.83 25.64 16.95
C GLU A 92 45.76 24.71 16.14
N PHE A 93 45.99 23.50 16.65
CA PHE A 93 46.77 22.48 15.94
C PHE A 93 45.86 21.39 15.37
N GLN A 94 46.10 21.04 14.11
CA GLN A 94 45.38 20.00 13.40
C GLN A 94 46.37 18.95 12.90
N LEU A 95 46.27 17.73 13.42
CA LEU A 95 47.11 16.60 13.05
C LEU A 95 46.31 15.63 12.19
N ARG A 96 46.89 15.18 11.08
CA ARG A 96 46.25 14.24 10.15
C ARG A 96 47.26 13.56 9.24
N THR A 97 46.88 12.45 8.63
CA THR A 97 47.72 11.76 7.65
C THR A 97 47.66 12.42 6.27
N HIS A 98 48.56 12.06 5.36
CA HIS A 98 48.50 12.50 3.96
C HIS A 98 47.16 12.17 3.30
N ALA A 99 46.64 10.95 3.51
CA ALA A 99 45.34 10.54 2.98
C ALA A 99 44.19 11.41 3.52
N MET A 100 44.20 11.70 4.83
CA MET A 100 43.21 12.56 5.48
C MET A 100 43.30 14.02 4.99
N ASP A 101 44.51 14.51 4.68
CA ASP A 101 44.73 15.85 4.15
C ASP A 101 44.10 16.04 2.76
N VAL A 102 44.28 15.05 1.88
CA VAL A 102 43.67 15.05 0.54
C VAL A 102 42.13 15.06 0.62
N VAL A 103 41.54 14.20 1.46
CA VAL A 103 40.08 14.14 1.64
C VAL A 103 39.51 15.45 2.19
N ALA A 104 40.24 16.08 3.10
CA ALA A 104 39.82 17.34 3.71
C ALA A 104 39.92 18.55 2.78
N GLU A 105 40.87 18.57 1.84
CA GLU A 105 41.02 19.67 0.86
C GLU A 105 40.17 19.47 -0.39
N SER A 106 40.11 18.25 -0.91
CA SER A 106 39.49 17.96 -2.20
C SER A 106 38.12 17.28 -2.10
N GLY A 107 37.64 17.01 -0.88
CA GLY A 107 36.34 16.41 -0.61
C GLY A 107 36.25 14.92 -0.99
N VAL A 108 35.06 14.34 -0.80
CA VAL A 108 34.80 12.91 -1.03
C VAL A 108 35.01 12.48 -2.49
N ALA A 109 34.88 13.42 -3.44
CA ALA A 109 35.04 13.16 -4.88
C ALA A 109 36.50 12.83 -5.29
N ALA A 110 37.50 13.41 -4.62
CA ALA A 110 38.90 13.11 -4.90
C ALA A 110 39.36 11.75 -4.32
N HIS A 111 38.62 11.24 -3.34
CA HIS A 111 38.88 9.95 -2.71
C HIS A 111 38.64 8.76 -3.68
N TRP A 112 37.76 8.91 -4.68
CA TRP A 112 37.47 7.88 -5.68
C TRP A 112 38.67 7.56 -6.58
N LEU A 113 39.47 8.56 -6.96
CA LEU A 113 40.60 8.38 -7.89
C LEU A 113 41.83 7.72 -7.23
N TYR A 114 42.04 7.91 -5.93
CA TYR A 114 43.23 7.39 -5.26
C TYR A 114 43.05 5.99 -4.66
N LYS A 115 41.82 5.61 -4.28
CA LYS A 115 41.50 4.27 -3.72
C LYS A 115 41.07 3.23 -4.75
N ALA A 116 40.94 3.60 -6.03
CA ALA A 116 40.81 2.62 -7.12
C ALA A 116 42.09 1.77 -7.30
N SER A 117 43.20 2.17 -6.66
CA SER A 117 44.52 1.55 -6.81
C SER A 117 44.95 0.65 -5.64
N GLU A 118 44.19 0.55 -4.55
CA GLU A 118 44.52 -0.35 -3.43
C GLU A 118 43.37 -1.30 -3.04
N PRO A 119 43.59 -2.63 -2.94
CA PRO A 119 42.50 -3.61 -2.96
C PRO A 119 41.79 -3.87 -1.61
N ASN A 120 41.99 -3.07 -0.56
CA ASN A 120 41.65 -3.52 0.81
C ASN A 120 41.04 -2.46 1.75
N SER A 121 39.92 -1.82 1.39
CA SER A 121 39.09 -1.14 2.42
C SER A 121 37.59 -1.38 2.24
N ASP A 122 37.14 -2.44 2.89
CA ASP A 122 35.84 -3.10 2.73
C ASP A 122 34.66 -2.37 3.42
N MET A 123 34.92 -1.32 4.21
CA MET A 123 33.88 -0.67 5.04
C MET A 123 33.18 0.52 4.38
N SER A 124 33.87 1.28 3.53
CA SER A 124 33.29 2.45 2.85
C SER A 124 32.48 2.07 1.62
N GLN A 125 32.86 0.97 0.94
CA GLN A 125 32.08 0.42 -0.16
C GLN A 125 30.71 -0.11 0.29
N ARG A 126 30.60 -0.62 1.53
CA ARG A 126 29.37 -1.22 2.10
C ARG A 126 28.25 -0.23 2.40
N LEU A 127 28.58 1.00 2.83
CA LEU A 127 27.56 2.00 3.23
C LEU A 127 26.81 2.58 2.02
N GLY A 128 27.52 2.86 0.91
CA GLY A 128 26.91 3.29 -0.35
C GLY A 128 26.17 2.15 -1.07
N THR A 129 26.70 0.93 -1.02
CA THR A 129 26.00 -0.24 -1.58
C THR A 129 24.78 -0.65 -0.76
N GLN A 130 24.73 -0.50 0.56
CA GLN A 130 23.53 -0.83 1.34
C GLN A 130 22.34 0.08 1.08
N TRP A 131 22.56 1.38 0.87
CA TRP A 131 21.50 2.30 0.48
C TRP A 131 20.99 2.01 -0.95
N LEU A 132 21.90 1.79 -1.90
CA LEU A 132 21.54 1.38 -3.27
C LEU A 132 20.86 0.01 -3.30
N GLN A 133 21.30 -0.95 -2.48
CA GLN A 133 20.65 -2.25 -2.32
C GLN A 133 19.27 -2.11 -1.68
N SER A 134 19.09 -1.25 -0.67
CA SER A 134 17.76 -0.97 -0.10
C SER A 134 16.81 -0.37 -1.15
N LEU A 135 17.30 0.51 -2.03
CA LEU A 135 16.50 1.08 -3.12
C LEU A 135 16.19 0.04 -4.21
N LEU A 136 17.15 -0.83 -4.55
CA LEU A 136 16.96 -1.92 -5.50
C LEU A 136 16.00 -2.99 -4.95
N ASP A 137 16.10 -3.36 -3.68
CA ASP A 137 15.18 -4.25 -2.97
C ASP A 137 13.74 -3.69 -3.02
N ILE A 138 13.58 -2.39 -2.73
CA ILE A 138 12.27 -1.72 -2.81
C ILE A 138 11.74 -1.75 -4.25
N GLN A 139 12.58 -1.51 -5.26
CA GLN A 139 12.17 -1.57 -6.67
C GLN A 139 11.74 -2.99 -7.11
N GLN A 140 12.45 -4.03 -6.66
CA GLN A 140 12.11 -5.41 -6.99
C GLN A 140 10.78 -5.86 -6.37
N GLU A 141 10.43 -5.33 -5.20
CA GLU A 141 9.23 -5.73 -4.45
C GLU A 141 8.00 -4.85 -4.75
N THR A 142 8.20 -3.58 -5.11
CA THR A 142 7.12 -2.61 -5.29
C THR A 142 6.80 -2.44 -6.78
N HIS A 143 5.67 -2.97 -7.24
CA HIS A 143 5.19 -2.82 -8.62
C HIS A 143 4.39 -1.52 -8.85
N ASP A 144 4.22 -0.69 -7.81
CA ASP A 144 3.44 0.55 -7.86
C ASP A 144 4.37 1.77 -7.76
N ALA A 145 4.39 2.59 -8.83
CA ALA A 145 5.24 3.77 -8.93
C ALA A 145 4.89 4.84 -7.89
N SER A 146 3.65 4.86 -7.41
CA SER A 146 3.15 5.83 -6.43
C SER A 146 3.77 5.61 -5.05
N GLU A 147 3.81 4.35 -4.59
CA GLU A 147 4.38 3.95 -3.31
C GLU A 147 5.90 4.14 -3.28
N PHE A 148 6.58 3.95 -4.41
CA PHE A 148 8.02 4.13 -4.56
C PHE A 148 8.48 5.57 -4.26
N TRP A 149 7.76 6.58 -4.73
CA TRP A 149 8.11 7.98 -4.50
C TRP A 149 7.97 8.41 -3.03
N ASP A 150 6.95 7.90 -2.33
CA ASP A 150 6.76 8.15 -0.91
C ASP A 150 7.89 7.54 -0.07
N HIS A 151 8.39 6.37 -0.46
CA HIS A 151 9.54 5.72 0.19
C HIS A 151 10.84 6.50 -0.01
N ILE A 152 11.10 6.98 -1.23
CA ILE A 152 12.31 7.74 -1.57
C ILE A 152 12.38 9.08 -0.84
N LYS A 153 11.24 9.77 -0.68
CA LYS A 153 11.20 11.08 -0.01
C LYS A 153 11.60 11.03 1.46
N ILE A 154 11.36 9.90 2.13
CA ILE A 154 11.72 9.67 3.54
C ILE A 154 13.20 9.32 3.68
N ASP A 155 13.77 8.56 2.73
CA ASP A 155 15.15 8.07 2.80
C ASP A 155 16.20 9.06 2.24
N LEU A 156 15.79 10.14 1.56
CA LEU A 156 16.70 11.10 0.91
C LEU A 156 17.44 12.07 1.85
N PHE A 157 17.06 12.14 3.13
CA PHE A 157 17.76 12.95 4.14
C PHE A 157 17.60 12.37 5.55
N PRO A 158 18.62 11.69 6.12
CA PRO A 158 18.63 11.50 7.56
C PRO A 158 19.93 11.93 8.23
N ASP A 159 19.78 12.72 9.29
CA ASP A 159 20.56 12.47 10.51
C ASP A 159 20.38 10.98 10.87
N ALA A 160 21.46 10.21 10.96
CA ALA A 160 21.38 8.79 11.31
C ALA A 160 21.43 8.58 12.83
N VAL A 161 20.67 7.60 13.32
CA VAL A 161 20.76 7.09 14.68
C VAL A 161 21.51 5.77 14.69
N TYR A 162 22.48 5.63 15.59
CA TYR A 162 23.32 4.46 15.77
C TYR A 162 22.87 3.67 17.00
N VAL A 163 22.37 2.46 16.76
CA VAL A 163 21.90 1.53 17.78
C VAL A 163 22.75 0.27 17.82
N PHE A 164 22.84 -0.33 19.00
CA PHE A 164 23.62 -1.52 19.27
C PHE A 164 22.70 -2.75 19.38
N THR A 165 23.13 -3.83 18.75
CA THR A 165 22.59 -5.18 19.05
C THR A 165 23.19 -5.70 20.35
N PRO A 166 22.60 -6.73 21.00
CA PRO A 166 23.17 -7.34 22.21
C PRO A 166 24.54 -7.98 21.99
N LYS A 167 24.90 -8.25 20.72
CA LYS A 167 26.22 -8.77 20.29
C LYS A 167 27.20 -7.64 19.93
N SER A 168 26.95 -6.42 20.37
CA SER A 168 27.79 -5.22 20.15
C SER A 168 27.97 -4.82 18.67
N LYS A 169 27.12 -5.31 17.76
CA LYS A 169 27.10 -4.84 16.37
C LYS A 169 26.34 -3.52 16.29
N ILE A 170 26.93 -2.53 15.63
CA ILE A 170 26.33 -1.22 15.37
C ILE A 170 25.46 -1.30 14.11
N MET A 171 24.25 -0.76 14.20
CA MET A 171 23.34 -0.57 13.07
C MET A 171 22.95 0.90 12.96
N ALA A 172 22.96 1.42 11.73
CA ALA A 172 22.50 2.76 11.43
C ALA A 172 21.06 2.71 10.93
N LEU A 173 20.20 3.54 11.54
CA LEU A 173 18.80 3.71 11.17
C LEU A 173 18.50 5.20 10.97
N PRO A 174 17.47 5.57 10.21
CA PRO A 174 17.07 6.97 10.10
C PRO A 174 16.57 7.51 11.44
N ARG A 175 16.76 8.81 11.69
CA ARG A 175 16.26 9.47 12.91
C ARG A 175 14.76 9.30 13.06
N GLY A 176 14.34 8.95 14.28
CA GLY A 176 12.94 8.64 14.62
C GLY A 176 12.53 7.21 14.28
N ALA A 177 13.46 6.35 13.84
CA ALA A 177 13.18 4.93 13.66
C ALA A 177 12.71 4.28 14.97
N THR A 178 11.72 3.41 14.85
CA THR A 178 11.14 2.68 15.99
C THR A 178 11.84 1.34 16.22
N VAL A 179 11.53 0.68 17.32
CA VAL A 179 12.03 -0.68 17.59
C VAL A 179 11.62 -1.68 16.51
N MET A 180 10.42 -1.51 15.92
CA MET A 180 9.99 -2.35 14.79
C MET A 180 10.85 -2.11 13.54
N ASP A 181 11.24 -0.87 13.27
CA ASP A 181 12.14 -0.56 12.15
C ASP A 181 13.49 -1.27 12.32
N PHE A 182 14.01 -1.32 13.55
CA PHE A 182 15.21 -2.09 13.88
C PHE A 182 15.01 -3.61 13.67
N ALA A 183 13.86 -4.16 14.05
CA ALA A 183 13.57 -5.58 13.86
C ALA A 183 13.56 -5.99 12.37
N TYR A 184 12.90 -5.19 11.52
CA TYR A 184 12.88 -5.40 10.07
C TYR A 184 14.22 -5.08 9.38
N ALA A 185 15.06 -4.24 9.99
CA ALA A 185 16.42 -3.98 9.52
C ALA A 185 17.36 -5.17 9.78
N ILE A 186 17.14 -5.94 10.86
CA ILE A 186 17.88 -7.19 11.10
C ILE A 186 17.46 -8.26 10.09
N HIS A 187 16.16 -8.59 10.07
CA HIS A 187 15.59 -9.57 9.14
C HIS A 187 14.07 -9.47 9.11
N SER A 188 13.45 -9.74 7.95
CA SER A 188 11.99 -9.75 7.81
C SER A 188 11.33 -10.75 8.77
N ASP A 189 11.90 -11.93 8.95
CA ASP A 189 11.35 -12.95 9.86
C ASP A 189 11.44 -12.55 11.33
N VAL A 190 12.49 -11.81 11.71
CA VAL A 190 12.62 -11.28 13.07
C VAL A 190 11.53 -10.23 13.30
N GLY A 191 11.35 -9.30 12.35
CA GLY A 191 10.26 -8.33 12.37
C GLY A 191 8.88 -8.98 12.44
N ASN A 192 8.62 -9.99 11.59
CA ASN A 192 7.32 -10.65 11.53
C ASN A 192 6.97 -11.40 12.82
N ARG A 193 7.98 -11.97 13.49
CA ARG A 193 7.81 -12.76 14.71
C ARG A 193 8.02 -11.95 16.00
N THR A 194 8.10 -10.62 15.91
CA THR A 194 8.36 -9.76 17.07
C THR A 194 7.15 -9.71 18.00
N VAL A 195 7.37 -9.97 19.29
CA VAL A 195 6.34 -9.89 20.34
C VAL A 195 6.62 -8.73 21.30
N ALA A 196 7.87 -8.60 21.72
CA ALA A 196 8.30 -7.57 22.66
C ALA A 196 9.73 -7.11 22.32
N ALA A 197 10.14 -6.01 22.91
CA ALA A 197 11.51 -5.55 22.81
C ALA A 197 12.01 -5.00 24.14
N ARG A 198 13.32 -5.14 24.36
CA ARG A 198 14.02 -4.55 25.48
C ARG A 198 15.03 -3.54 24.98
N ILE A 199 15.03 -2.36 25.59
CA ILE A 199 16.02 -1.32 25.33
C ILE A 199 16.81 -1.12 26.62
N ASN A 200 18.13 -1.28 26.56
CA ASN A 200 19.02 -1.14 27.72
C ASN A 200 18.62 -2.03 28.93
N GLY A 201 18.00 -3.19 28.64
CA GLY A 201 17.55 -4.16 29.64
C GLY A 201 16.10 -4.00 30.11
N GLU A 202 15.42 -2.90 29.79
CA GLU A 202 14.03 -2.65 30.18
C GLU A 202 13.05 -2.96 29.03
N GLN A 203 11.91 -3.58 29.35
CA GLN A 203 10.87 -3.83 28.34
C GLN A 203 10.12 -2.55 28.01
N LEU A 204 10.14 -2.15 26.75
CA LEU A 204 9.46 -0.96 26.25
C LEU A 204 8.50 -1.30 25.10
N PRO A 205 7.47 -0.46 24.86
CA PRO A 205 6.56 -0.66 23.74
C PRO A 205 7.28 -0.68 22.38
N LEU A 206 6.76 -1.47 21.43
CA LEU A 206 7.31 -1.60 20.07
C LEU A 206 7.31 -0.29 19.26
N ARG A 207 6.46 0.68 19.65
CA ARG A 207 6.36 2.02 19.05
C ARG A 207 7.44 3.00 19.50
N THR A 208 8.29 2.61 20.45
CA THR A 208 9.29 3.50 21.05
C THR A 208 10.33 3.89 19.99
N GLU A 209 10.66 5.17 19.91
CA GLU A 209 11.69 5.70 19.02
C GLU A 209 13.09 5.45 19.61
N LEU A 210 14.03 5.10 18.74
CA LEU A 210 15.40 4.74 19.11
C LEU A 210 16.31 5.96 19.19
N ASN A 211 17.20 5.97 20.18
CA ASN A 211 18.21 7.01 20.36
C ASN A 211 19.64 6.50 20.12
N ASN A 212 20.57 7.44 19.92
CA ASN A 212 21.98 7.12 19.75
C ASN A 212 22.53 6.46 21.02
N GLY A 213 23.11 5.26 20.86
CA GLY A 213 23.70 4.53 21.99
C GLY A 213 22.81 3.45 22.60
N ASP A 214 21.55 3.33 22.17
CA ASP A 214 20.64 2.34 22.72
C ASP A 214 21.03 0.90 22.34
N VAL A 215 21.00 0.00 23.32
CA VAL A 215 21.15 -1.45 23.10
C VAL A 215 19.76 -2.07 23.00
N VAL A 216 19.40 -2.57 21.82
CA VAL A 216 18.06 -3.08 21.52
C VAL A 216 18.08 -4.60 21.38
N GLU A 217 17.31 -5.28 22.20
CA GLU A 217 17.05 -6.73 22.14
C GLU A 217 15.60 -6.97 21.70
N ILE A 218 15.40 -7.82 20.69
CA ILE A 218 14.08 -8.18 20.18
C ILE A 218 13.72 -9.57 20.66
N VAL A 219 12.53 -9.69 21.24
CA VAL A 219 11.96 -10.95 21.70
C VAL A 219 11.00 -11.46 20.62
N THR A 220 11.31 -12.63 20.05
CA THR A 220 10.51 -13.26 18.99
C THR A 220 9.79 -14.51 19.47
N ALA A 221 8.64 -14.83 18.86
CA ALA A 221 7.90 -16.07 19.08
C ALA A 221 7.50 -16.74 17.76
N ALA A 222 7.46 -18.06 17.72
CA ALA A 222 7.16 -18.82 16.50
C ALA A 222 5.73 -18.60 15.97
N SER A 223 4.76 -18.34 16.87
CA SER A 223 3.35 -18.12 16.56
C SER A 223 2.98 -16.64 16.39
N ALA A 224 3.95 -15.73 16.42
CA ALA A 224 3.68 -14.30 16.29
C ALA A 224 3.47 -13.93 14.81
N GLU A 225 2.39 -13.18 14.56
CA GLU A 225 2.05 -12.63 13.25
C GLU A 225 2.05 -11.09 13.31
N PRO A 226 2.36 -10.40 12.19
CA PRO A 226 2.28 -8.95 12.11
C PRO A 226 0.88 -8.40 12.36
N ASN A 227 0.81 -7.37 13.18
CA ASN A 227 -0.42 -6.63 13.41
C ASN A 227 -0.54 -5.44 12.42
N PRO A 228 -1.66 -5.26 11.71
CA PRO A 228 -1.91 -4.09 10.87
C PRO A 228 -1.67 -2.74 11.57
N ALA A 229 -1.88 -2.66 12.88
CA ALA A 229 -1.64 -1.46 13.69
C ALA A 229 -0.18 -0.97 13.61
N TRP A 230 0.79 -1.84 13.31
CA TRP A 230 2.20 -1.47 13.17
C TRP A 230 2.44 -0.45 12.06
N LEU A 231 1.66 -0.49 10.98
CA LEU A 231 1.78 0.46 9.87
C LEU A 231 1.54 1.92 10.26
N SER A 232 0.93 2.18 11.42
CA SER A 232 0.71 3.54 11.93
C SER A 232 1.97 4.21 12.48
N PHE A 233 2.91 3.43 13.03
CA PHE A 233 4.07 3.97 13.74
C PHE A 233 5.43 3.59 13.13
N VAL A 234 5.50 2.55 12.28
CA VAL A 234 6.72 2.20 11.53
C VAL A 234 7.08 3.32 10.55
N LYS A 235 8.34 3.78 10.61
CA LYS A 235 8.83 4.95 9.86
C LYS A 235 9.56 4.59 8.57
N THR A 236 10.30 3.48 8.55
CA THR A 236 11.14 3.12 7.38
C THR A 236 10.30 2.56 6.24
N GLY A 237 10.67 2.92 4.99
CA GLY A 237 10.00 2.39 3.80
C GLY A 237 10.11 0.87 3.69
N ARG A 238 11.28 0.33 4.01
CA ARG A 238 11.56 -1.11 4.02
C ARG A 238 10.61 -1.88 4.96
N ALA A 239 10.50 -1.48 6.23
CA ALA A 239 9.66 -2.20 7.19
C ALA A 239 8.17 -2.09 6.81
N ARG A 240 7.71 -0.92 6.36
CA ARG A 240 6.32 -0.73 5.87
C ARG A 240 5.99 -1.66 4.70
N SER A 241 6.90 -1.73 3.72
CA SER A 241 6.72 -2.59 2.55
C SER A 241 6.64 -4.08 2.95
N LYS A 242 7.57 -4.56 3.79
CA LYS A 242 7.57 -5.94 4.29
C LYS A 242 6.32 -6.32 5.07
N ILE A 243 5.84 -5.44 5.96
CA ILE A 243 4.60 -5.65 6.72
C ILE A 243 3.40 -5.74 5.77
N ARG A 244 3.26 -4.80 4.83
CA ARG A 244 2.16 -4.79 3.85
C ARG A 244 2.16 -6.05 2.99
N HIS A 245 3.34 -6.42 2.49
CA HIS A 245 3.50 -7.64 1.70
C HIS A 245 3.03 -8.86 2.48
N TYR A 246 3.50 -9.04 3.71
CA TYR A 246 3.09 -10.17 4.55
C TYR A 246 1.57 -10.20 4.80
N LEU A 247 0.97 -9.08 5.19
CA LEU A 247 -0.47 -8.99 5.44
C LEU A 247 -1.29 -9.30 4.18
N LYS A 248 -0.83 -8.82 3.01
CA LYS A 248 -1.47 -9.10 1.72
C LYS A 248 -1.38 -10.58 1.37
N THR A 249 -0.20 -11.19 1.51
CA THR A 249 0.00 -12.62 1.24
C THR A 249 -0.85 -13.48 2.17
N MET A 250 -0.87 -13.18 3.47
CA MET A 250 -1.71 -13.89 4.44
C MET A 250 -3.21 -13.77 4.15
N ALA A 251 -3.68 -12.57 3.79
CA ALA A 251 -5.07 -12.36 3.41
C ALA A 251 -5.42 -13.16 2.14
N GLN A 252 -4.50 -13.20 1.18
CA GLN A 252 -4.68 -13.98 -0.05
C GLN A 252 -4.68 -15.49 0.22
N GLU A 253 -3.81 -16.00 1.09
CA GLU A 253 -3.77 -17.42 1.46
C GLU A 253 -5.02 -17.85 2.24
N LYS A 254 -5.48 -17.03 3.19
CA LYS A 254 -6.75 -17.27 3.89
C LYS A 254 -7.94 -17.23 2.94
N ALA A 255 -7.98 -16.27 2.02
CA ALA A 255 -9.00 -16.18 0.99
C ALA A 255 -8.97 -17.38 0.03
N HIS A 256 -7.78 -17.83 -0.38
CA HIS A 256 -7.60 -19.02 -1.20
C HIS A 256 -8.20 -20.27 -0.55
N VAL A 257 -7.87 -20.53 0.72
CA VAL A 257 -8.38 -21.69 1.47
C VAL A 257 -9.90 -21.63 1.64
N LEU A 258 -10.44 -20.44 1.91
CA LEU A 258 -11.89 -20.25 1.99
C LEU A 258 -12.56 -20.49 0.64
N GLY A 259 -12.02 -19.92 -0.43
CA GLY A 259 -12.55 -20.08 -1.78
C GLY A 259 -12.47 -21.52 -2.29
N GLU A 260 -11.43 -22.27 -1.90
CA GLU A 260 -11.33 -23.70 -2.20
C GLU A 260 -12.46 -24.50 -1.53
N ARG A 261 -12.79 -24.21 -0.27
CA ARG A 261 -13.92 -24.85 0.42
C ARG A 261 -15.24 -24.51 -0.26
N MET A 262 -15.47 -23.22 -0.56
CA MET A 262 -16.69 -22.76 -1.22
C MET A 262 -16.87 -23.37 -2.61
N LEU A 263 -15.79 -23.47 -3.40
CA LEU A 263 -15.84 -24.08 -4.73
C LEU A 263 -16.04 -25.60 -4.66
N ASN A 264 -15.41 -26.28 -3.70
CA ASN A 264 -15.66 -27.70 -3.46
C ASN A 264 -17.14 -27.96 -3.09
N GLN A 265 -17.72 -27.14 -2.21
CA GLN A 265 -19.12 -27.24 -1.85
C GLN A 265 -20.04 -27.03 -3.06
N ALA A 266 -19.76 -26.01 -3.87
CA ALA A 266 -20.49 -25.75 -5.11
C ALA A 266 -20.37 -26.88 -6.15
N LEU A 267 -19.24 -27.60 -6.21
CA LEU A 267 -19.08 -28.76 -7.09
C LEU A 267 -19.84 -29.99 -6.58
N ARG A 268 -19.90 -30.18 -5.26
CA ARG A 268 -20.68 -31.27 -4.67
C ARG A 268 -22.16 -31.14 -4.94
N SER A 269 -22.71 -29.92 -4.90
CA SER A 269 -24.10 -29.68 -5.30
C SER A 269 -24.39 -30.03 -6.77
N GLU A 270 -23.37 -30.03 -7.62
CA GLU A 270 -23.43 -30.43 -9.04
C GLU A 270 -23.09 -31.93 -9.26
N GLY A 271 -22.90 -32.71 -8.18
CA GLY A 271 -22.63 -34.15 -8.24
C GLY A 271 -21.17 -34.52 -8.46
N ILE A 272 -20.24 -33.60 -8.16
CA ILE A 272 -18.79 -33.83 -8.30
C ILE A 272 -18.17 -33.83 -6.89
N ALA A 273 -17.61 -34.98 -6.49
CA ALA A 273 -17.18 -35.21 -5.10
C ALA A 273 -16.04 -34.31 -4.62
N ALA A 274 -15.15 -33.90 -5.53
CA ALA A 274 -13.97 -33.09 -5.21
C ALA A 274 -13.52 -32.25 -6.41
N LEU A 275 -12.80 -31.17 -6.13
CA LEU A 275 -12.06 -30.41 -7.14
C LEU A 275 -11.11 -31.32 -7.94
N PRO A 276 -11.08 -31.21 -9.28
CA PRO A 276 -10.13 -31.93 -10.11
C PRO A 276 -8.69 -31.53 -9.77
N ALA A 277 -7.79 -32.51 -9.71
CA ALA A 277 -6.35 -32.28 -9.55
C ALA A 277 -5.76 -31.53 -10.75
N GLU A 278 -4.60 -30.91 -10.57
CA GLU A 278 -3.84 -30.25 -11.66
C GLU A 278 -3.07 -31.27 -12.52
N ASP A 279 -3.75 -32.31 -12.96
CA ASP A 279 -3.18 -33.32 -13.85
C ASP A 279 -3.31 -32.88 -15.31
N ASP A 280 -2.47 -33.44 -16.19
CA ASP A 280 -2.48 -33.11 -17.63
C ASP A 280 -3.86 -33.35 -18.28
N VAL A 281 -4.68 -34.24 -17.70
CA VAL A 281 -6.06 -34.53 -18.12
C VAL A 281 -7.00 -33.34 -17.85
N HIS A 282 -6.84 -32.64 -16.73
CA HIS A 282 -7.73 -31.56 -16.31
C HIS A 282 -7.16 -30.16 -16.60
N ARG A 283 -5.90 -30.06 -17.00
CA ARG A 283 -5.25 -28.78 -17.36
C ARG A 283 -6.03 -28.01 -18.43
N ALA A 284 -6.50 -28.69 -19.48
CA ALA A 284 -7.31 -28.06 -20.53
C ALA A 284 -8.65 -27.50 -20.01
N THR A 285 -9.26 -28.17 -19.03
CA THR A 285 -10.49 -27.73 -18.38
C THR A 285 -10.25 -26.50 -17.50
N TRP A 286 -9.17 -26.52 -16.71
CA TRP A 286 -8.74 -25.38 -15.91
C TRP A 286 -8.38 -24.17 -16.77
N ASP A 287 -7.69 -24.34 -17.90
CA ASP A 287 -7.36 -23.24 -18.81
C ASP A 287 -8.62 -22.60 -19.42
N LYS A 288 -9.62 -23.41 -19.81
CA LYS A 288 -10.92 -22.90 -20.27
C LYS A 288 -11.63 -22.12 -19.16
N LEU A 289 -11.62 -22.63 -17.93
CA LEU A 289 -12.23 -21.97 -16.78
C LEU A 289 -11.54 -20.65 -16.45
N LEU A 290 -10.20 -20.62 -16.41
CA LEU A 290 -9.41 -19.43 -16.15
C LEU A 290 -9.60 -18.35 -17.23
N ARG A 291 -9.73 -18.74 -18.50
CA ARG A 291 -10.09 -17.81 -19.60
C ARG A 291 -11.51 -17.27 -19.45
N PHE A 292 -12.44 -18.10 -18.98
CA PHE A 292 -13.82 -17.71 -18.76
C PHE A 292 -13.93 -16.67 -17.64
N THR A 293 -13.28 -16.94 -16.50
CA THR A 293 -13.26 -16.03 -15.35
C THR A 293 -12.33 -14.85 -15.58
N GLY A 294 -11.29 -14.96 -16.40
CA GLY A 294 -10.29 -13.93 -16.63
C GLY A 294 -9.19 -13.88 -15.57
N ASN A 295 -8.99 -14.98 -14.84
CA ASN A 295 -7.92 -15.14 -13.85
C ASN A 295 -6.67 -15.74 -14.50
N LYS A 296 -5.48 -15.40 -13.99
CA LYS A 296 -4.21 -15.89 -14.53
C LYS A 296 -3.89 -17.30 -14.06
N ASN A 297 -4.28 -17.64 -12.83
CA ASN A 297 -4.00 -18.93 -12.22
C ASN A 297 -5.14 -19.36 -11.26
N ARG A 298 -5.15 -20.65 -10.89
CA ARG A 298 -6.13 -21.22 -9.97
C ARG A 298 -6.12 -20.54 -8.60
N ILE A 299 -4.95 -20.19 -8.09
CA ILE A 299 -4.81 -19.55 -6.77
C ILE A 299 -5.55 -18.21 -6.73
N GLU A 300 -5.41 -17.40 -7.79
CA GLU A 300 -6.08 -16.12 -7.96
C GLU A 300 -7.60 -16.30 -8.09
N LEU A 301 -8.06 -17.30 -8.85
CA LEU A 301 -9.48 -17.63 -8.94
C LEU A 301 -10.07 -18.02 -7.57
N LEU A 302 -9.41 -18.90 -6.83
CA LEU A 302 -9.85 -19.32 -5.51
C LEU A 302 -9.80 -18.15 -4.51
N SER A 303 -8.78 -17.30 -4.59
CA SER A 303 -8.70 -16.08 -3.78
C SER A 303 -9.85 -15.12 -4.08
N ASP A 304 -10.18 -14.92 -5.36
CA ASP A 304 -11.29 -14.05 -5.78
C ASP A 304 -12.66 -14.61 -5.33
N ILE A 305 -12.82 -15.94 -5.30
CA ILE A 305 -14.01 -16.58 -4.73
C ILE A 305 -14.07 -16.33 -3.22
N GLY A 306 -12.98 -16.58 -2.49
CA GLY A 306 -12.93 -16.37 -1.04
C GLY A 306 -13.06 -14.91 -0.61
N MET A 307 -12.72 -13.95 -1.48
CA MET A 307 -12.95 -12.53 -1.28
C MET A 307 -14.35 -12.07 -1.70
N GLY A 308 -15.19 -12.96 -2.25
CA GLY A 308 -16.53 -12.61 -2.72
C GLY A 308 -16.54 -11.70 -3.95
N LYS A 309 -15.50 -11.73 -4.80
CA LYS A 309 -15.52 -11.10 -6.14
C LYS A 309 -16.15 -12.02 -7.18
N ARG A 310 -16.20 -13.33 -6.90
CA ARG A 310 -16.76 -14.37 -7.76
C ARG A 310 -17.69 -15.25 -6.95
N ILE A 311 -18.86 -15.57 -7.51
CA ILE A 311 -19.82 -16.46 -6.87
C ILE A 311 -19.37 -17.92 -7.09
N ALA A 312 -19.09 -18.62 -5.99
CA ALA A 312 -18.58 -20.00 -6.02
C ALA A 312 -19.51 -20.97 -6.78
N GLY A 313 -20.83 -20.87 -6.55
CA GLY A 313 -21.85 -21.67 -7.25
C GLY A 313 -21.75 -21.58 -8.77
N MET A 314 -21.54 -20.37 -9.30
CA MET A 314 -21.43 -20.15 -10.74
C MET A 314 -20.17 -20.77 -11.33
N VAL A 315 -19.03 -20.61 -10.64
CA VAL A 315 -17.75 -21.20 -11.06
C VAL A 315 -17.83 -22.73 -11.00
N GLY A 316 -18.45 -23.27 -9.95
CA GLY A 316 -18.70 -24.70 -9.76
C GLY A 316 -19.53 -25.30 -10.90
N LYS A 317 -20.65 -24.67 -11.27
CA LYS A 317 -21.51 -25.12 -12.38
C LYS A 317 -20.79 -25.11 -13.72
N LYS A 318 -20.05 -24.04 -14.05
CA LYS A 318 -19.28 -23.98 -15.31
C LYS A 318 -18.20 -25.06 -15.34
N LEU A 319 -17.51 -25.27 -14.22
CA LEU A 319 -16.54 -26.35 -14.09
C LEU A 319 -17.20 -27.73 -14.24
N ALA A 320 -18.40 -27.94 -13.68
CA ALA A 320 -19.16 -29.18 -13.84
C ALA A 320 -19.54 -29.45 -15.30
N VAL A 321 -19.98 -28.43 -16.04
CA VAL A 321 -20.26 -28.55 -17.49
C VAL A 321 -19.00 -28.96 -18.26
N LEU A 322 -17.87 -28.31 -18.01
CA LEU A 322 -16.60 -28.65 -18.68
C LEU A 322 -16.10 -30.05 -18.30
N LEU A 323 -16.36 -30.51 -17.08
CA LEU A 323 -16.04 -31.86 -16.63
C LEU A 323 -16.98 -32.91 -17.26
N SER A 324 -18.25 -32.57 -17.48
CA SER A 324 -19.18 -33.41 -18.22
C SER A 324 -18.79 -33.55 -19.70
N GLU A 325 -18.26 -32.50 -20.34
CA GLU A 325 -17.73 -32.56 -21.70
C GLU A 325 -16.51 -33.50 -21.84
N THR A 326 -15.76 -33.69 -20.75
CA THR A 326 -14.60 -34.60 -20.69
C THR A 326 -14.98 -36.02 -20.25
N GLY A 327 -16.28 -36.31 -20.09
CA GLY A 327 -16.81 -37.65 -19.82
C GLY A 327 -17.09 -37.95 -18.34
N LEU A 328 -16.89 -36.99 -17.44
CA LEU A 328 -17.18 -37.15 -16.01
C LEU A 328 -18.69 -36.97 -15.78
N LYS A 329 -19.40 -38.06 -15.45
CA LYS A 329 -20.83 -38.00 -15.17
C LYS A 329 -21.07 -37.57 -13.72
N PRO A 330 -22.02 -36.66 -13.45
CA PRO A 330 -22.35 -36.26 -12.09
C PRO A 330 -22.97 -37.43 -11.32
N ASP A 331 -22.56 -37.60 -10.07
CA ASP A 331 -23.09 -38.61 -9.15
C ASP A 331 -24.47 -38.17 -8.63
N ALA A 332 -25.52 -38.86 -9.09
CA ALA A 332 -26.90 -38.59 -8.72
C ALA A 332 -27.17 -38.79 -7.22
N LEU A 333 -26.44 -39.70 -6.55
CA LEU A 333 -26.58 -39.91 -5.11
C LEU A 333 -26.04 -38.71 -4.34
N LEU A 334 -24.89 -38.18 -4.77
CA LEU A 334 -24.25 -37.03 -4.15
C LEU A 334 -25.12 -35.76 -4.27
N ILE A 335 -25.73 -35.55 -5.44
CA ILE A 335 -26.73 -34.48 -5.66
C ILE A 335 -27.92 -34.60 -4.71
N SER A 336 -28.46 -35.81 -4.53
CA SER A 336 -29.60 -36.03 -3.65
C SER A 336 -29.24 -35.83 -2.17
N THR A 337 -28.04 -36.26 -1.76
CA THR A 337 -27.58 -36.17 -0.37
C THR A 337 -27.32 -34.73 0.02
N GLU A 338 -26.68 -33.95 -0.85
CA GLU A 338 -26.47 -32.52 -0.62
C GLU A 338 -27.82 -31.79 -0.52
N ARG A 339 -28.80 -32.06 -1.40
CA ARG A 339 -30.15 -31.46 -1.31
C ARG A 339 -30.87 -31.72 0.02
N TYR A 340 -30.61 -32.85 0.68
CA TYR A 340 -31.19 -33.16 2.00
C TYR A 340 -30.33 -32.66 3.16
N ALA A 341 -29.02 -32.48 2.97
CA ALA A 341 -28.09 -31.99 3.97
C ALA A 341 -28.15 -30.45 4.15
N SER A 342 -28.43 -29.68 3.10
CA SER A 342 -28.62 -28.21 3.17
C SER A 342 -29.99 -27.80 3.75
N GLY A 343 -30.37 -28.38 4.88
CA GLY A 343 -31.60 -28.03 5.59
C GLY A 343 -31.73 -26.52 5.83
N ALA A 344 -32.80 -25.94 5.29
CA ALA A 344 -33.48 -24.71 5.72
C ALA A 344 -32.72 -23.36 5.86
N ASP A 345 -31.42 -23.23 5.62
CA ASP A 345 -30.74 -21.94 5.91
C ASP A 345 -29.64 -21.44 4.94
N GLU A 346 -29.48 -22.00 3.74
CA GLU A 346 -28.68 -21.33 2.69
C GLU A 346 -29.29 -21.52 1.30
N SER A 347 -29.78 -20.41 0.72
CA SER A 347 -30.39 -20.26 -0.60
C SER A 347 -29.39 -20.38 -1.77
N VAL A 348 -28.47 -21.35 -1.70
CA VAL A 348 -27.51 -21.65 -2.80
C VAL A 348 -27.90 -22.95 -3.52
N SER A 349 -29.19 -23.30 -3.48
CA SER A 349 -29.71 -24.52 -4.06
C SER A 349 -30.45 -24.22 -5.35
N GLN A 350 -30.03 -24.91 -6.43
CA GLN A 350 -30.74 -25.08 -7.71
C GLN A 350 -30.54 -23.99 -8.77
N GLY A 351 -29.35 -23.92 -9.38
CA GLY A 351 -29.18 -23.49 -10.78
C GLY A 351 -29.57 -22.06 -11.16
N MET A 352 -30.15 -21.31 -10.22
CA MET A 352 -30.80 -20.02 -10.33
C MET A 352 -30.25 -19.17 -9.18
N VAL A 353 -29.57 -18.09 -9.52
CA VAL A 353 -29.01 -17.19 -8.51
C VAL A 353 -30.14 -16.27 -8.06
N THR A 354 -30.58 -16.42 -6.81
CA THR A 354 -31.54 -15.50 -6.19
C THR A 354 -30.83 -14.23 -5.76
N LEU A 355 -31.40 -13.08 -6.11
CA LEU A 355 -30.86 -11.77 -5.82
C LEU A 355 -31.75 -11.02 -4.81
N ASP A 356 -31.22 -10.77 -3.62
CA ASP A 356 -31.84 -10.01 -2.53
C ASP A 356 -31.24 -8.60 -2.37
N GLY A 357 -30.10 -8.33 -3.03
CA GLY A 357 -29.37 -7.07 -2.98
C GLY A 357 -28.24 -7.00 -1.93
N SER A 358 -27.98 -8.08 -1.18
CA SER A 358 -26.91 -8.20 -0.19
C SER A 358 -25.56 -8.67 -0.77
N GLU A 359 -25.50 -8.94 -2.08
CA GLU A 359 -24.40 -9.67 -2.74
C GLU A 359 -23.14 -8.81 -2.98
N GLY A 360 -23.16 -7.55 -2.54
CA GLY A 360 -22.01 -6.65 -2.53
C GLY A 360 -21.40 -6.42 -3.92
N LEU A 361 -20.08 -6.58 -4.05
CA LEU A 361 -19.32 -6.30 -5.27
C LEU A 361 -19.42 -7.40 -6.33
N SER A 362 -19.95 -8.58 -5.98
CA SER A 362 -20.09 -9.72 -6.90
C SER A 362 -21.21 -9.54 -7.92
N VAL A 363 -22.22 -8.73 -7.59
CA VAL A 363 -23.40 -8.51 -8.44
C VAL A 363 -23.54 -7.02 -8.70
N GLN A 364 -23.58 -6.65 -9.98
CA GLN A 364 -23.78 -5.28 -10.43
C GLN A 364 -25.05 -5.18 -11.24
N TYR A 365 -25.91 -4.21 -10.93
CA TYR A 365 -27.12 -3.97 -11.70
C TYR A 365 -26.80 -3.04 -12.86
N ALA A 366 -27.13 -3.45 -14.09
CA ALA A 366 -26.69 -2.76 -15.28
C ALA A 366 -27.29 -1.33 -15.36
N PRO A 367 -26.47 -0.29 -15.54
CA PRO A 367 -26.95 1.10 -15.56
C PRO A 367 -27.83 1.40 -16.78
N CYS A 368 -27.77 0.57 -17.82
CA CYS A 368 -28.54 0.74 -19.05
C CYS A 368 -30.03 0.44 -18.88
N CYS A 369 -30.41 -0.52 -18.03
CA CYS A 369 -31.80 -0.94 -17.84
C CYS A 369 -32.31 -0.81 -16.41
N LYS A 370 -31.41 -0.72 -15.42
CA LYS A 370 -31.75 -0.49 -14.02
C LYS A 370 -32.90 -1.38 -13.54
N PRO A 371 -32.69 -2.71 -13.54
CA PRO A 371 -33.73 -3.66 -13.20
C PRO A 371 -34.12 -3.51 -11.72
N ILE A 372 -35.41 -3.68 -11.41
CA ILE A 372 -35.94 -3.62 -10.05
C ILE A 372 -36.68 -4.92 -9.71
N PRO A 373 -36.88 -5.24 -8.41
CA PRO A 373 -37.67 -6.41 -8.00
C PRO A 373 -39.03 -6.47 -8.68
N GLY A 374 -39.32 -7.61 -9.31
CA GLY A 374 -40.51 -7.84 -10.14
C GLY A 374 -40.34 -7.61 -11.65
N ASP A 375 -39.13 -7.23 -12.11
CA ASP A 375 -38.75 -7.36 -13.52
C ASP A 375 -38.18 -8.75 -13.81
N ARG A 376 -38.39 -9.26 -15.03
CA ARG A 376 -37.66 -10.44 -15.50
C ARG A 376 -36.21 -10.05 -15.77
N ILE A 377 -35.28 -10.77 -15.18
CA ILE A 377 -33.85 -10.45 -15.18
C ILE A 377 -33.03 -11.61 -15.74
N VAL A 378 -31.88 -11.26 -16.31
CA VAL A 378 -30.88 -12.18 -16.83
C VAL A 378 -29.50 -11.72 -16.37
N GLY A 379 -28.65 -12.65 -15.95
CA GLY A 379 -27.31 -12.36 -15.47
C GLY A 379 -26.28 -12.56 -16.57
N TYR A 380 -25.47 -11.55 -16.86
CA TYR A 380 -24.33 -11.64 -17.79
C TYR A 380 -23.01 -11.66 -17.02
N LEU A 381 -22.16 -12.64 -17.27
CA LEU A 381 -20.85 -12.71 -16.61
C LEU A 381 -19.78 -11.91 -17.37
N GLY A 382 -19.46 -10.73 -16.84
CA GLY A 382 -18.41 -9.85 -17.33
C GLY A 382 -17.00 -10.43 -17.14
N ARG A 383 -16.05 -9.97 -17.98
CA ARG A 383 -14.62 -10.30 -17.85
C ARG A 383 -14.01 -9.44 -16.74
N GLY A 384 -14.13 -9.87 -15.48
CA GLY A 384 -13.49 -9.19 -14.33
C GLY A 384 -14.46 -8.50 -13.37
N GLU A 385 -15.67 -8.14 -13.80
CA GLU A 385 -16.58 -7.23 -13.09
C GLU A 385 -17.71 -7.92 -12.31
N GLY A 386 -17.64 -9.25 -12.14
CA GLY A 386 -18.71 -10.01 -11.48
C GLY A 386 -19.92 -10.27 -12.40
N LEU A 387 -21.08 -10.54 -11.79
CA LEU A 387 -22.35 -10.80 -12.46
C LEU A 387 -23.07 -9.48 -12.74
N ILE A 388 -23.28 -9.15 -14.01
CA ILE A 388 -24.00 -7.94 -14.43
C ILE A 388 -25.46 -8.31 -14.73
N VAL A 389 -26.39 -7.78 -13.95
CA VAL A 389 -27.81 -8.09 -14.05
C VAL A 389 -28.48 -7.13 -15.02
N HIS A 390 -29.07 -7.68 -16.08
CA HIS A 390 -29.87 -6.95 -17.05
C HIS A 390 -31.34 -7.35 -16.93
N ALA A 391 -32.25 -6.44 -17.27
CA ALA A 391 -33.62 -6.81 -17.59
C ALA A 391 -33.65 -7.62 -18.90
N GLU A 392 -34.51 -8.62 -18.99
CA GLU A 392 -34.65 -9.51 -20.16
C GLU A 392 -34.99 -8.74 -21.46
N ASP A 393 -35.69 -7.61 -21.32
CA ASP A 393 -36.06 -6.71 -22.42
C ASP A 393 -34.97 -5.68 -22.78
N CYS A 394 -33.82 -5.69 -22.10
CA CYS A 394 -32.72 -4.75 -22.34
C CYS A 394 -32.10 -4.95 -23.74
N PRO A 395 -32.00 -3.90 -24.59
CA PRO A 395 -31.34 -4.00 -25.90
C PRO A 395 -29.88 -4.42 -25.83
N THR A 396 -29.14 -3.88 -24.85
CA THR A 396 -27.74 -4.24 -24.60
C THR A 396 -27.62 -5.69 -24.15
N GLY A 397 -28.47 -6.11 -23.21
CA GLY A 397 -28.54 -7.50 -22.75
C GLY A 397 -28.82 -8.47 -23.89
N ARG A 398 -29.77 -8.16 -24.78
CA ARG A 398 -30.07 -8.99 -25.96
C ARG A 398 -28.94 -9.06 -26.98
N ARG A 399 -28.24 -7.95 -27.22
CA ARG A 399 -27.05 -7.95 -28.09
C ARG A 399 -25.93 -8.81 -27.51
N LEU A 400 -25.72 -8.73 -26.21
CA LEU A 400 -24.76 -9.58 -25.51
C LEU A 400 -25.18 -11.05 -25.56
N LEU A 401 -26.47 -11.36 -25.38
CA LEU A 401 -27.01 -12.72 -25.45
C LEU A 401 -26.81 -13.33 -26.84
N ALA A 402 -26.99 -12.55 -27.90
CA ALA A 402 -26.77 -13.01 -29.27
C ALA A 402 -25.28 -13.28 -29.58
N ARG A 403 -24.35 -12.59 -28.88
CA ARG A 403 -22.91 -12.72 -29.11
C ARG A 403 -22.26 -13.78 -28.24
N ASP A 404 -22.59 -13.79 -26.95
CA ASP A 404 -21.94 -14.57 -25.90
C ASP A 404 -23.00 -15.29 -25.03
N SER A 405 -23.88 -16.09 -25.65
CA SER A 405 -24.96 -16.79 -24.94
C SER A 405 -24.46 -17.68 -23.79
N GLU A 406 -23.29 -18.30 -23.93
CA GLU A 406 -22.67 -19.15 -22.92
C GLU A 406 -22.27 -18.42 -21.62
N ARG A 407 -22.27 -17.08 -21.62
CA ARG A 407 -21.98 -16.23 -20.46
C ARG A 407 -23.24 -15.76 -19.73
N PHE A 408 -24.42 -16.11 -20.23
CA PHE A 408 -25.68 -15.78 -19.58
C PHE A 408 -26.09 -16.85 -18.57
N LEU A 409 -26.66 -16.41 -17.46
CA LEU A 409 -27.24 -17.24 -16.42
C LEU A 409 -28.67 -16.77 -16.12
N GLU A 410 -29.51 -17.74 -15.75
CA GLU A 410 -30.82 -17.48 -15.18
C GLU A 410 -30.66 -16.99 -13.75
N VAL A 411 -31.30 -15.87 -13.46
CA VAL A 411 -31.26 -15.18 -12.17
C VAL A 411 -32.69 -14.79 -11.81
N GLU A 412 -33.03 -14.86 -10.53
CA GLU A 412 -34.36 -14.47 -10.04
C GLU A 412 -34.23 -13.53 -8.85
N TRP A 413 -35.30 -12.78 -8.58
CA TRP A 413 -35.36 -11.94 -7.39
C TRP A 413 -35.71 -12.81 -6.18
N ALA A 414 -35.10 -12.52 -5.03
CA ALA A 414 -35.55 -13.08 -3.77
C ALA A 414 -36.94 -12.55 -3.41
N ASP A 415 -37.70 -13.33 -2.62
CA ASP A 415 -39.05 -12.96 -2.17
C ASP A 415 -39.05 -11.67 -1.33
N GLU A 416 -37.98 -11.43 -0.57
CA GLU A 416 -37.81 -10.25 0.28
C GLU A 416 -36.51 -9.50 -0.06
N PRO A 417 -36.57 -8.43 -0.89
CA PRO A 417 -35.40 -7.60 -1.18
C PRO A 417 -35.00 -6.77 0.06
N LEU A 418 -33.70 -6.78 0.38
CA LEU A 418 -33.15 -6.13 1.58
C LEU A 418 -32.78 -4.65 1.37
N ARG A 419 -32.83 -4.16 0.12
CA ARG A 419 -32.42 -2.79 -0.25
C ARG A 419 -33.34 -2.15 -1.28
N SER A 420 -33.24 -0.83 -1.41
CA SER A 420 -33.84 -0.08 -2.51
C SER A 420 -32.97 -0.16 -3.78
N PHE A 421 -33.64 -0.07 -4.92
CA PHE A 421 -33.05 -0.15 -6.26
C PHE A 421 -33.35 1.11 -7.05
N ASP A 422 -32.35 1.58 -7.79
CA ASP A 422 -32.48 2.79 -8.57
C ASP A 422 -33.20 2.52 -9.89
N THR A 423 -34.11 3.41 -10.29
CA THR A 423 -34.77 3.39 -11.60
C THR A 423 -34.94 4.81 -12.13
N THR A 424 -34.88 4.97 -13.44
CA THR A 424 -35.07 6.27 -14.09
C THR A 424 -36.54 6.47 -14.46
N LEU A 425 -37.12 7.61 -14.10
CA LEU A 425 -38.44 8.07 -14.52
C LEU A 425 -38.28 9.21 -15.53
N LEU A 426 -39.10 9.17 -16.58
CA LEU A 426 -39.29 10.28 -17.50
C LEU A 426 -40.65 10.93 -17.18
N VAL A 427 -40.59 12.18 -16.75
CA VAL A 427 -41.77 12.96 -16.37
C VAL A 427 -41.88 14.18 -17.29
N THR A 428 -42.88 14.18 -18.15
CA THR A 428 -43.23 15.31 -19.01
C THR A 428 -44.15 16.24 -18.23
N VAL A 429 -43.72 17.48 -18.03
CA VAL A 429 -44.45 18.48 -17.24
C VAL A 429 -44.78 19.71 -18.08
N THR A 430 -45.90 20.35 -17.78
CA THR A 430 -46.20 21.68 -18.32
C THR A 430 -45.34 22.71 -17.59
N ASN A 431 -44.59 23.51 -18.34
CA ASN A 431 -43.66 24.47 -17.77
C ASN A 431 -44.41 25.57 -16.98
N GLY A 432 -43.95 25.87 -15.78
CA GLY A 432 -44.60 26.81 -14.88
C GLY A 432 -43.84 26.99 -13.57
N LYS A 433 -44.21 28.01 -12.80
CA LYS A 433 -43.55 28.31 -11.52
C LYS A 433 -43.79 27.17 -10.52
N GLY A 434 -42.72 26.74 -9.85
CA GLY A 434 -42.75 25.72 -8.80
C GLY A 434 -43.15 24.31 -9.24
N VAL A 435 -43.10 24.00 -10.54
CA VAL A 435 -43.44 22.66 -11.05
C VAL A 435 -42.47 21.60 -10.56
N LEU A 436 -41.16 21.88 -10.61
CA LEU A 436 -40.13 20.96 -10.11
C LEU A 436 -40.33 20.62 -8.62
N ALA A 437 -40.63 21.63 -7.80
CA ALA A 437 -40.89 21.44 -6.37
C ALA A 437 -42.12 20.56 -6.11
N ARG A 438 -43.21 20.77 -6.89
CA ARG A 438 -44.42 19.94 -6.79
C ARG A 438 -44.17 18.49 -7.21
N VAL A 439 -43.39 18.27 -8.26
CA VAL A 439 -43.02 16.92 -8.71
C VAL A 439 -42.13 16.23 -7.68
N ALA A 440 -41.10 16.92 -7.17
CA ALA A 440 -40.23 16.37 -6.13
C ALA A 440 -41.01 16.05 -4.85
N SER A 441 -41.95 16.91 -4.44
CA SER A 441 -42.82 16.69 -3.29
C SER A 441 -43.74 15.49 -3.51
N ALA A 442 -44.29 15.29 -4.71
CA ALA A 442 -45.12 14.13 -5.03
C ALA A 442 -44.35 12.79 -5.01
N ILE A 443 -43.07 12.81 -5.39
CA ILE A 443 -42.16 11.65 -5.29
C ILE A 443 -41.84 11.36 -3.82
N GLY A 444 -41.46 12.38 -3.04
CA GLY A 444 -41.17 12.22 -1.61
C GLY A 444 -42.39 11.79 -0.79
N ALA A 445 -43.59 12.25 -1.14
CA ALA A 445 -44.85 11.83 -0.51
C ALA A 445 -45.18 10.35 -0.78
N ALA A 446 -44.59 9.76 -1.81
CA ALA A 446 -44.70 8.34 -2.12
C ALA A 446 -43.50 7.54 -1.55
N GLU A 447 -42.76 8.10 -0.57
CA GLU A 447 -41.63 7.45 0.12
C GLU A 447 -40.51 6.98 -0.82
N ALA A 448 -40.29 7.66 -1.94
CA ALA A 448 -39.19 7.40 -2.85
C ALA A 448 -38.11 8.49 -2.76
N ASP A 449 -36.85 8.06 -2.66
CA ASP A 449 -35.71 8.97 -2.65
C ASP A 449 -35.31 9.40 -4.06
N ILE A 450 -34.98 10.68 -4.23
CA ILE A 450 -34.48 11.23 -5.50
C ILE A 450 -32.96 11.29 -5.43
N THR A 451 -32.25 10.48 -6.21
CA THR A 451 -30.79 10.43 -6.21
C THR A 451 -30.17 11.39 -7.22
N HIS A 452 -30.82 11.60 -8.37
CA HIS A 452 -30.35 12.52 -9.39
C HIS A 452 -31.52 13.11 -10.19
N VAL A 453 -31.39 14.36 -10.63
CA VAL A 453 -32.35 15.02 -11.51
C VAL A 453 -31.61 15.61 -12.70
N ASP A 454 -32.03 15.21 -13.89
CA ASP A 454 -31.52 15.71 -15.16
C ASP A 454 -32.64 16.42 -15.92
N MET A 455 -32.44 17.71 -16.21
CA MET A 455 -33.32 18.53 -17.04
C MET A 455 -32.53 18.93 -18.27
N GLY A 456 -33.02 18.57 -19.46
CA GLY A 456 -32.37 18.94 -20.71
C GLY A 456 -32.27 20.46 -20.89
N ASN A 457 -31.21 20.91 -21.58
CA ASN A 457 -30.99 22.32 -21.93
C ASN A 457 -31.84 22.80 -23.13
N GLU A 458 -32.99 22.19 -23.37
CA GLU A 458 -33.86 22.59 -24.48
C GLU A 458 -34.53 23.95 -24.19
N PRO A 459 -34.74 24.81 -25.21
CA PRO A 459 -35.42 26.08 -25.05
C PRO A 459 -36.82 25.85 -24.46
N ALA A 460 -37.26 26.77 -23.58
CA ALA A 460 -38.50 26.65 -22.83
C ALA A 460 -39.74 26.49 -23.75
N GLN A 461 -40.11 25.26 -24.04
CA GLN A 461 -41.39 24.90 -24.64
C GLN A 461 -42.47 24.83 -23.56
N ALA A 462 -43.73 24.75 -23.98
CA ALA A 462 -44.87 24.61 -23.07
C ALA A 462 -44.81 23.30 -22.25
N ALA A 463 -44.15 22.27 -22.77
CA ALA A 463 -43.89 21.01 -22.06
C ALA A 463 -42.37 20.76 -21.99
N THR A 464 -41.90 20.25 -20.86
CA THR A 464 -40.49 19.91 -20.63
C THR A 464 -40.39 18.50 -20.06
N ASP A 465 -39.45 17.73 -20.59
CA ASP A 465 -39.13 16.40 -20.08
C ASP A 465 -38.07 16.49 -18.99
N ILE A 466 -38.39 15.95 -17.82
CA ILE A 466 -37.48 15.89 -16.67
C ILE A 466 -37.22 14.42 -16.36
N ARG A 467 -35.93 14.08 -16.22
CA ARG A 467 -35.49 12.74 -15.84
C ARG A 467 -35.18 12.72 -14.36
N PHE A 468 -35.86 11.86 -13.63
CA PHE A 468 -35.60 11.63 -12.21
C PHE A 468 -35.00 10.24 -12.05
N LEU A 469 -33.82 10.17 -11.45
CA LEU A 469 -33.31 8.92 -10.90
C LEU A 469 -33.86 8.78 -9.48
N VAL A 470 -34.67 7.76 -9.25
CA VAL A 470 -35.34 7.51 -7.97
C VAL A 470 -34.97 6.13 -7.45
N SER A 471 -34.87 6.00 -6.13
CA SER A 471 -34.68 4.72 -5.46
C SER A 471 -36.02 4.17 -4.98
N VAL A 472 -36.36 2.94 -5.38
CA VAL A 472 -37.63 2.27 -5.09
C VAL A 472 -37.39 0.85 -4.58
N ARG A 473 -38.26 0.36 -3.70
CA ARG A 473 -38.21 -1.00 -3.15
C ARG A 473 -38.52 -2.06 -4.21
N ASP A 474 -39.68 -1.94 -4.85
CA ASP A 474 -40.17 -2.92 -5.82
C ASP A 474 -41.03 -2.26 -6.92
N ARG A 475 -41.56 -3.09 -7.80
CA ARG A 475 -42.45 -2.66 -8.88
C ARG A 475 -43.80 -2.11 -8.37
N VAL A 476 -44.28 -2.55 -7.20
CA VAL A 476 -45.54 -2.07 -6.60
C VAL A 476 -45.37 -0.64 -6.13
N HIS A 477 -44.30 -0.38 -5.38
CA HIS A 477 -43.87 0.93 -4.91
C HIS A 477 -43.63 1.90 -6.08
N LEU A 478 -42.95 1.45 -7.13
CA LEU A 478 -42.81 2.25 -8.35
C LEU A 478 -44.18 2.65 -8.94
N ALA A 479 -45.15 1.73 -8.94
CA ALA A 479 -46.49 2.03 -9.44
C ALA A 479 -47.23 3.04 -8.54
N ASP A 480 -46.99 3.04 -7.23
CA ASP A 480 -47.50 4.06 -6.30
C ASP A 480 -46.89 5.44 -6.61
N VAL A 481 -45.57 5.52 -6.79
CA VAL A 481 -44.87 6.75 -7.17
C VAL A 481 -45.41 7.30 -8.50
N LEU A 482 -45.57 6.46 -9.52
CA LEU A 482 -46.14 6.87 -10.80
C LEU A 482 -47.60 7.32 -10.69
N ARG A 483 -48.39 6.71 -9.80
CA ARG A 483 -49.78 7.14 -9.53
C ARG A 483 -49.81 8.50 -8.82
N SER A 484 -48.93 8.72 -7.85
CA SER A 484 -48.76 10.02 -7.18
C SER A 484 -48.39 11.13 -8.17
N LEU A 485 -47.42 10.86 -9.05
CA LEU A 485 -47.00 11.78 -10.09
C LEU A 485 -48.14 12.14 -11.05
N LYS A 486 -48.90 11.15 -11.53
CA LYS A 486 -50.03 11.39 -12.46
C LYS A 486 -51.18 12.18 -11.84
N ARG A 487 -51.32 12.19 -10.52
CA ARG A 487 -52.32 13.01 -9.82
C ARG A 487 -51.92 14.49 -9.73
N THR A 488 -50.65 14.80 -9.99
CA THR A 488 -50.16 16.17 -9.93
C THR A 488 -50.58 16.92 -11.21
N PRO A 489 -51.32 18.04 -11.12
CA PRO A 489 -51.92 18.71 -12.28
C PRO A 489 -50.91 19.26 -13.30
N SER A 490 -49.63 19.41 -12.91
CA SER A 490 -48.56 19.86 -13.81
C SER A 490 -47.88 18.72 -14.56
N VAL A 491 -48.20 17.46 -14.28
CA VAL A 491 -47.63 16.29 -14.95
C VAL A 491 -48.55 15.87 -16.09
N LEU A 492 -48.05 15.97 -17.32
CA LEU A 492 -48.75 15.50 -18.52
C LEU A 492 -48.56 13.98 -18.70
N LYS A 493 -47.34 13.50 -18.45
CA LYS A 493 -46.98 12.09 -18.61
C LYS A 493 -45.91 11.70 -17.60
N ALA A 494 -46.06 10.55 -16.98
CA ALA A 494 -45.04 9.94 -16.13
C ALA A 494 -44.91 8.46 -16.49
N GLN A 495 -43.69 8.04 -16.84
CA GLN A 495 -43.39 6.66 -17.18
C GLN A 495 -41.97 6.28 -16.75
N ARG A 496 -41.77 5.00 -16.44
CA ARG A 496 -40.41 4.46 -16.25
C ARG A 496 -39.68 4.50 -17.59
N LEU A 497 -38.46 5.06 -17.60
CA LEU A 497 -37.62 5.06 -18.77
C LEU A 497 -36.94 3.69 -18.88
N LYS A 498 -37.47 2.82 -19.74
CA LYS A 498 -36.77 1.62 -20.18
C LYS A 498 -35.92 1.97 -21.41
N PRO A 499 -34.71 1.40 -21.58
CA PRO A 499 -33.93 1.59 -22.80
C PRO A 499 -34.74 1.08 -23.99
N SER A 500 -35.24 2.00 -24.82
CA SER A 500 -35.94 1.63 -26.05
C SER A 500 -34.93 1.08 -27.07
N LYS A 501 -35.39 0.21 -27.97
CA LYS A 501 -34.61 -0.13 -29.16
C LYS A 501 -34.19 1.17 -29.87
N PRO A 502 -32.93 1.31 -30.30
CA PRO A 502 -32.57 2.35 -31.26
C PRO A 502 -33.31 2.12 -32.59
#